data_AF-A0A3D2FY58-F1
#
_entry.id   AF-A0A3D2FY58-F1
#
_cell.length_a   1.000
_cell.length_b   1.000
_cell.length_c   1.000
_cell.angle_alpha   90.00
_cell.angle_beta   90.00
_cell.angle_gamma   90.00
#
_symmetry.space_group_name_H-M   'P 1'
#
loop_
_entity.id
_entity.type
_entity.pdbx_description
1 polymer ?
#
loop_
_entity_poly.entity_id
_entity_poly.type
_entity_poly.pdbx_seq_one_letter_code
_entity_poly.pdbx_strand_id
1 'polypeptide(L)'
;MWNGAFPTDAIENAMTAIAMHGGETVTRAEAAVFFDQLFSLPAADTETAFYPDVIPGEWGSGDIYTAADGAAVWDGPEGRPAEGPVLIDSQLYYAGADGYFLKNAYSGSLFFDSAGRYTSGNAELDGYVLAALREATDDSMTRDEMLRAMYLYVRDSFTYLRRHYYKTGDVGWATQEALTMYSTGRGNCYCYASAFWAAARALGFDAKIVSGTYGEEEAPHGWVEILRSGERYTYDVEIEMAVRRDRGASDLYEMDDSARQRHGYQEFSATDDMLPRSLAGELLPG
;
A
#
# COMPACT_ATOMS: atom_id res chain seq x y z
N MET A 1 -7.61 -47.06 -10.78
CA MET A 1 -8.75 -46.13 -10.75
C MET A 1 -8.58 -45.27 -9.52
N TRP A 2 -8.27 -43.99 -9.69
CA TRP A 2 -8.55 -43.03 -8.63
C TRP A 2 -10.08 -42.98 -8.52
N ASN A 3 -10.66 -43.62 -7.51
CA ASN A 3 -12.02 -43.27 -7.12
C ASN A 3 -11.90 -41.83 -6.59
N GLY A 4 -12.33 -40.87 -7.40
CA GLY A 4 -12.24 -39.44 -7.06
C GLY A 4 -12.77 -39.22 -5.65
N ALA A 5 -12.07 -38.40 -4.87
CA ALA A 5 -12.39 -38.17 -3.46
C ALA A 5 -13.82 -37.60 -3.25
N PHE A 6 -14.44 -37.06 -4.31
CA PHE A 6 -15.79 -36.51 -4.31
C PHE A 6 -16.63 -37.03 -5.49
N PRO A 7 -17.94 -37.27 -5.29
CA PRO A 7 -18.89 -37.57 -6.35
C PRO A 7 -18.99 -36.44 -7.40
N THR A 8 -19.20 -36.79 -8.68
CA THR A 8 -19.27 -35.81 -9.79
C THR A 8 -20.43 -34.83 -9.64
N ASP A 9 -21.57 -35.30 -9.17
CA ASP A 9 -22.76 -34.49 -8.86
C ASP A 9 -22.51 -33.47 -7.75
N ALA A 10 -21.72 -33.82 -6.73
CA ALA A 10 -21.32 -32.86 -5.69
C ALA A 10 -20.45 -31.73 -6.27
N ILE A 11 -19.54 -32.06 -7.19
CA ILE A 11 -18.70 -31.07 -7.88
C ILE A 11 -19.56 -30.17 -8.78
N GLU A 12 -20.48 -30.74 -9.57
CA GLU A 12 -21.39 -29.97 -10.45
C GLU A 12 -22.28 -29.01 -9.66
N ASN A 13 -22.80 -29.44 -8.51
CA ASN A 13 -23.60 -28.60 -7.62
C ASN A 13 -22.77 -27.43 -7.05
N ALA A 14 -21.56 -27.71 -6.54
CA ALA A 14 -20.68 -26.67 -6.02
C ALA A 14 -20.24 -25.66 -7.10
N MET A 15 -19.93 -26.14 -8.32
CA MET A 15 -19.63 -25.26 -9.47
C MET A 15 -20.83 -24.40 -9.86
N THR A 16 -22.04 -24.95 -9.81
CA THR A 16 -23.27 -24.21 -10.13
C THR A 16 -23.54 -23.10 -9.12
N ALA A 17 -23.23 -23.34 -7.83
CA ALA A 17 -23.42 -22.35 -6.75
C ALA A 17 -22.62 -21.06 -6.95
N ILE A 18 -21.46 -21.13 -7.61
CA ILE A 18 -20.59 -19.98 -7.88
C ILE A 18 -20.73 -19.43 -9.31
N ALA A 19 -21.44 -20.13 -10.21
CA ALA A 19 -21.43 -19.83 -11.64
C ALA A 19 -21.93 -18.42 -12.02
N MET A 20 -22.74 -17.78 -11.18
CA MET A 20 -23.25 -16.42 -11.42
C MET A 20 -22.34 -15.31 -10.89
N HIS A 21 -21.28 -15.66 -10.15
CA HIS A 21 -20.33 -14.71 -9.55
C HIS A 21 -18.96 -14.69 -10.26
N GLY A 22 -18.80 -15.53 -11.29
CA GLY A 22 -17.50 -15.81 -11.92
C GLY A 22 -16.77 -14.61 -12.54
N GLY A 23 -15.52 -14.43 -12.12
CA GLY A 23 -14.49 -13.62 -12.79
C GLY A 23 -13.31 -14.47 -13.30
N GLU A 24 -12.25 -13.83 -13.81
CA GLU A 24 -11.03 -14.53 -14.25
C GLU A 24 -10.29 -15.27 -13.10
N THR A 25 -10.62 -14.93 -11.84
CA THR A 25 -10.08 -15.53 -10.62
C THR A 25 -11.19 -15.85 -9.63
N VAL A 26 -11.05 -16.94 -8.87
CA VAL A 26 -11.98 -17.31 -7.78
C VAL A 26 -11.78 -16.39 -6.58
N THR A 27 -12.85 -15.74 -6.14
CA THR A 27 -12.88 -14.93 -4.92
C THR A 27 -12.92 -15.81 -3.67
N ARG A 28 -12.59 -15.25 -2.51
CA ARG A 28 -12.67 -15.96 -1.23
C ARG A 28 -14.10 -16.43 -0.91
N ALA A 29 -15.11 -15.62 -1.26
CA ALA A 29 -16.51 -15.96 -1.07
C ALA A 29 -16.93 -17.13 -1.95
N GLU A 30 -16.56 -17.12 -3.24
CA GLU A 30 -16.80 -18.26 -4.14
C GLU A 30 -16.09 -19.53 -3.67
N ALA A 31 -14.84 -19.42 -3.19
CA ALA A 31 -14.13 -20.57 -2.65
C ALA A 31 -14.85 -21.14 -1.41
N ALA A 32 -15.28 -20.30 -0.47
CA ALA A 32 -16.01 -20.73 0.72
C ALA A 32 -17.32 -21.43 0.34
N VAL A 33 -18.14 -20.80 -0.51
CA VAL A 33 -19.39 -21.40 -1.02
C VAL A 33 -19.12 -22.72 -1.73
N PHE A 34 -18.10 -22.78 -2.58
CA PHE A 34 -17.75 -24.01 -3.30
C PHE A 34 -17.39 -25.14 -2.35
N PHE A 35 -16.50 -24.90 -1.38
CA PHE A 35 -16.05 -25.93 -0.45
C PHE A 35 -17.14 -26.34 0.53
N ASP A 36 -17.92 -25.40 1.07
CA ASP A 36 -19.01 -25.72 1.99
C ASP A 36 -20.08 -26.57 1.28
N GLN A 37 -20.42 -26.25 0.04
CA GLN A 37 -21.28 -27.09 -0.79
C GLN A 37 -20.67 -28.48 -1.04
N LEU A 38 -19.38 -28.54 -1.39
CA LEU A 38 -18.67 -29.80 -1.65
C LEU A 38 -18.61 -30.71 -0.41
N PHE A 39 -18.49 -30.11 0.77
CA PHE A 39 -18.46 -30.81 2.06
C PHE A 39 -19.83 -30.94 2.73
N SER A 40 -20.90 -30.44 2.10
CA SER A 40 -22.26 -30.39 2.68
C SER A 40 -22.32 -29.68 4.04
N LEU A 41 -21.52 -28.64 4.21
CA LEU A 41 -21.55 -27.75 5.37
C LEU A 41 -22.60 -26.65 5.15
N PRO A 42 -23.41 -26.31 6.17
CA PRO A 42 -24.35 -25.21 6.07
C PRO A 42 -23.61 -23.87 6.23
N ALA A 43 -24.04 -22.85 5.47
CA ALA A 43 -23.67 -21.47 5.72
C ALA A 43 -24.14 -21.03 7.12
N ALA A 44 -23.31 -20.30 7.85
CA ALA A 44 -23.69 -19.80 9.18
C ALA A 44 -24.69 -18.64 9.08
N ASP A 45 -25.72 -18.65 9.92
CA ASP A 45 -26.70 -17.57 10.02
C ASP A 45 -26.19 -16.35 10.83
N THR A 46 -25.11 -16.53 11.57
CA THR A 46 -24.53 -15.51 12.46
C THR A 46 -23.02 -15.46 12.30
N GLU A 47 -22.48 -14.25 12.38
CA GLU A 47 -21.03 -14.01 12.41
C GLU A 47 -20.39 -14.70 13.64
N THR A 48 -19.40 -15.56 13.39
CA THR A 48 -18.67 -16.33 14.43
C THR A 48 -17.44 -15.60 14.95
N ALA A 49 -16.84 -14.73 14.12
CA ALA A 49 -15.79 -13.77 14.44
C ALA A 49 -15.88 -12.58 13.48
N PHE A 50 -15.29 -11.44 13.84
CA PHE A 50 -15.36 -10.27 12.99
C PHE A 50 -14.38 -10.35 11.81
N TYR A 51 -14.89 -10.18 10.59
CA TYR A 51 -14.08 -10.17 9.36
C TYR A 51 -14.21 -8.80 8.66
N PRO A 52 -13.16 -7.94 8.69
CA PRO A 52 -13.23 -6.58 8.16
C PRO A 52 -13.54 -6.48 6.66
N ASP A 53 -13.33 -7.55 5.91
CA ASP A 53 -13.60 -7.58 4.47
C ASP A 53 -14.90 -8.30 4.09
N VAL A 54 -15.68 -8.79 5.07
CA VAL A 54 -16.95 -9.51 4.88
C VAL A 54 -18.09 -8.71 5.49
N ILE A 55 -19.00 -8.21 4.65
CA ILE A 55 -20.18 -7.50 5.13
C ILE A 55 -21.26 -8.55 5.49
N PRO A 56 -21.79 -8.56 6.73
CA PRO A 56 -22.84 -9.49 7.12
C PRO A 56 -24.09 -9.36 6.25
N GLY A 57 -24.59 -10.49 5.76
CA GLY A 57 -25.81 -10.56 4.93
C GLY A 57 -25.55 -10.40 3.44
N GLU A 58 -24.32 -10.09 3.02
CA GLU A 58 -23.91 -10.19 1.62
C GLU A 58 -23.74 -11.65 1.19
N TRP A 59 -23.81 -11.90 -0.12
CA TRP A 59 -23.68 -13.24 -0.66
C TRP A 59 -22.35 -13.91 -0.25
N GLY A 60 -22.44 -15.17 0.21
CA GLY A 60 -21.30 -15.95 0.66
C GLY A 60 -20.74 -15.57 2.04
N SER A 61 -21.31 -14.58 2.75
CA SER A 61 -20.81 -14.20 4.08
C SER A 61 -20.94 -15.33 5.09
N GLY A 62 -22.08 -16.04 5.07
CA GLY A 62 -22.34 -17.19 5.94
C GLY A 62 -21.39 -18.36 5.69
N ASP A 63 -21.10 -18.66 4.43
CA ASP A 63 -20.12 -19.69 4.04
C ASP A 63 -18.69 -19.30 4.48
N ILE A 64 -18.33 -18.02 4.40
CA ILE A 64 -17.04 -17.56 4.93
C ILE A 64 -16.95 -17.79 6.45
N TYR A 65 -18.01 -17.50 7.21
CA TYR A 65 -18.03 -17.72 8.66
C TYR A 65 -17.91 -19.21 9.01
N THR A 66 -18.53 -20.09 8.22
CA THR A 66 -18.40 -21.54 8.34
C THR A 66 -16.98 -22.01 8.01
N ALA A 67 -16.42 -21.56 6.89
CA ALA A 67 -15.11 -21.97 6.42
C ALA A 67 -13.93 -21.46 7.29
N ALA A 68 -14.08 -20.30 7.94
CA ALA A 68 -13.01 -19.65 8.67
C ALA A 68 -12.94 -19.97 10.18
N ASP A 69 -13.92 -20.70 10.72
CA ASP A 69 -13.99 -21.22 12.11
C ASP A 69 -13.49 -20.23 13.21
N GLY A 70 -13.88 -18.96 13.12
CA GLY A 70 -13.58 -17.96 14.15
C GLY A 70 -12.11 -17.57 14.33
N ALA A 71 -11.23 -17.87 13.36
CA ALA A 71 -9.78 -17.69 13.51
C ALA A 71 -9.27 -16.23 13.57
N ALA A 72 -10.10 -15.24 13.24
CA ALA A 72 -9.70 -13.83 13.25
C ALA A 72 -9.90 -13.20 14.63
N VAL A 73 -8.81 -12.87 15.31
CA VAL A 73 -8.83 -12.09 16.56
C VAL A 73 -8.22 -10.72 16.29
N TRP A 74 -8.97 -9.67 16.62
CA TRP A 74 -8.50 -8.29 16.52
C TRP A 74 -8.30 -7.70 17.91
N ASP A 75 -7.22 -6.94 18.08
CA ASP A 75 -6.84 -6.34 19.37
C ASP A 75 -7.64 -5.08 19.73
N GLY A 76 -8.53 -4.62 18.85
CA GLY A 76 -9.34 -3.42 19.10
C GLY A 76 -10.67 -3.70 19.82
N PRO A 77 -11.43 -2.64 20.12
CA PRO A 77 -12.70 -2.73 20.84
C PRO A 77 -13.66 -3.71 20.18
N GLU A 78 -14.37 -4.50 21.01
CA GLU A 78 -15.38 -5.47 20.55
C GLU A 78 -14.84 -6.54 19.58
N GLY A 79 -13.52 -6.77 19.57
CA GLY A 79 -12.91 -7.73 18.65
C GLY A 79 -12.85 -7.24 17.21
N ARG A 80 -12.74 -5.92 17.00
CA ARG A 80 -12.60 -5.27 15.69
C ARG A 80 -11.23 -4.61 15.54
N PRO A 81 -10.70 -4.42 14.31
CA PRO A 81 -9.51 -3.59 14.13
C PRO A 81 -9.82 -2.16 14.58
N ALA A 82 -8.82 -1.48 15.12
CA ALA A 82 -8.90 -0.04 15.32
C ALA A 82 -8.99 0.68 13.95
N GLU A 83 -9.67 1.82 13.91
CA GLU A 83 -9.70 2.66 12.71
C GLU A 83 -8.26 3.03 12.31
N GLY A 84 -7.95 2.87 11.02
CA GLY A 84 -6.65 3.22 10.47
C GLY A 84 -6.02 2.14 9.59
N PRO A 85 -4.74 2.32 9.22
CA PRO A 85 -4.02 1.39 8.37
C PRO A 85 -3.76 0.05 9.06
N VAL A 86 -4.01 -1.04 8.34
CA VAL A 86 -3.79 -2.43 8.77
C VAL A 86 -2.93 -3.12 7.72
N LEU A 87 -1.86 -3.80 8.15
CA LEU A 87 -1.02 -4.62 7.27
C LEU A 87 -1.36 -6.10 7.47
N ILE A 88 -1.65 -6.80 6.37
CA ILE A 88 -1.86 -8.25 6.35
C ILE A 88 -0.99 -8.80 5.22
N ASP A 89 -0.06 -9.71 5.53
CA ASP A 89 0.93 -10.24 4.58
C ASP A 89 1.69 -9.15 3.79
N SER A 90 2.03 -8.07 4.47
CA SER A 90 2.64 -6.84 3.94
C SER A 90 1.77 -6.04 2.95
N GLN A 91 0.51 -6.41 2.76
CA GLN A 91 -0.46 -5.63 1.98
C GLN A 91 -1.22 -4.68 2.90
N LEU A 92 -1.36 -3.44 2.45
CA LEU A 92 -2.05 -2.40 3.21
C LEU A 92 -3.54 -2.39 2.93
N TYR A 93 -4.30 -2.38 4.01
CA TYR A 93 -5.73 -2.13 4.10
C TYR A 93 -5.96 -0.90 4.98
N TYR A 94 -7.18 -0.37 4.98
CA TYR A 94 -7.60 0.67 5.91
C TYR A 94 -8.93 0.30 6.52
N ALA A 95 -8.96 0.09 7.84
CA ALA A 95 -10.18 -0.12 8.60
C ALA A 95 -10.86 1.23 8.86
N GLY A 96 -12.13 1.35 8.46
CA GLY A 96 -12.98 2.47 8.78
C GLY A 96 -13.41 2.48 10.25
N ALA A 97 -14.12 3.53 10.65
CA ALA A 97 -14.66 3.67 12.01
C ALA A 97 -15.67 2.56 12.39
N ASP A 98 -16.26 1.89 11.40
CA ASP A 98 -17.14 0.72 11.58
C ASP A 98 -16.38 -0.62 11.69
N GLY A 99 -15.06 -0.58 11.54
CA GLY A 99 -14.16 -1.72 11.56
C GLY A 99 -14.01 -2.44 10.21
N TYR A 100 -14.78 -2.09 9.18
CA TYR A 100 -14.66 -2.72 7.86
C TYR A 100 -13.58 -2.06 7.02
N PHE A 101 -12.98 -2.80 6.10
CA PHE A 101 -12.01 -2.26 5.17
C PHE A 101 -12.67 -1.38 4.12
N LEU A 102 -12.06 -0.22 3.86
CA LEU A 102 -12.40 0.63 2.73
C LEU A 102 -12.25 -0.13 1.42
N LYS A 103 -13.24 -0.06 0.53
CA LYS A 103 -13.22 -0.67 -0.81
C LYS A 103 -13.63 0.37 -1.85
N ASN A 104 -12.90 0.45 -2.96
CA ASN A 104 -13.09 1.46 -4.00
C ASN A 104 -13.15 2.90 -3.45
N ALA A 105 -12.31 3.20 -2.46
CA ALA A 105 -12.39 4.43 -1.69
C ALA A 105 -11.00 4.97 -1.34
N TYR A 106 -10.96 6.26 -1.00
CA TYR A 106 -9.74 6.95 -0.57
C TYR A 106 -9.68 7.09 0.95
N SER A 107 -8.48 6.93 1.50
CA SER A 107 -8.10 7.50 2.80
C SER A 107 -6.96 8.48 2.56
N GLY A 108 -7.23 9.78 2.75
CA GLY A 108 -6.32 10.84 2.31
C GLY A 108 -6.00 10.72 0.82
N SER A 109 -4.72 10.61 0.49
CA SER A 109 -4.26 10.42 -0.89
C SER A 109 -4.14 8.96 -1.33
N LEU A 110 -4.42 7.98 -0.46
CA LEU A 110 -4.25 6.55 -0.72
C LEU A 110 -5.57 5.95 -1.21
N PHE A 111 -5.54 5.23 -2.33
CA PHE A 111 -6.70 4.53 -2.89
C PHE A 111 -6.68 3.04 -2.55
N PHE A 112 -7.83 2.50 -2.18
CA PHE A 112 -8.04 1.09 -1.89
C PHE A 112 -8.97 0.49 -2.95
N ASP A 113 -8.53 -0.62 -3.56
CA ASP A 113 -9.22 -1.31 -4.65
C ASP A 113 -10.53 -1.98 -4.19
N SER A 114 -11.18 -2.72 -5.10
CA SER A 114 -12.43 -3.44 -4.78
C SER A 114 -12.26 -4.57 -3.76
N ALA A 115 -11.03 -5.06 -3.56
CA ALA A 115 -10.70 -6.01 -2.51
C ALA A 115 -10.30 -5.31 -1.19
N GLY A 116 -10.21 -3.98 -1.20
CA GLY A 116 -9.83 -3.14 -0.07
C GLY A 116 -8.33 -3.03 0.14
N ARG A 117 -7.53 -3.43 -0.85
CA ARG A 117 -6.07 -3.31 -0.81
C ARG A 117 -5.63 -2.00 -1.39
N TYR A 118 -4.61 -1.40 -0.78
CA TYR A 118 -3.91 -0.27 -1.37
C TYR A 118 -3.34 -0.63 -2.75
N THR A 119 -3.45 0.31 -3.68
CA THR A 119 -2.80 0.23 -4.99
C THR A 119 -2.23 1.58 -5.39
N SER A 120 -1.08 1.57 -6.07
CA SER A 120 -0.54 2.75 -6.76
C SER A 120 -1.27 3.06 -8.08
N GLY A 121 -2.21 2.20 -8.50
CA GLY A 121 -2.80 2.20 -9.84
C GLY A 121 -1.93 1.49 -10.88
N ASN A 122 -0.78 0.93 -10.50
CA ASN A 122 0.10 0.15 -11.36
C ASN A 122 0.44 -1.18 -10.68
N ALA A 123 -0.17 -2.28 -11.17
CA ALA A 123 -0.03 -3.61 -10.57
C ALA A 123 1.42 -4.16 -10.61
N GLU A 124 2.21 -3.77 -11.62
CA GLU A 124 3.62 -4.19 -11.70
C GLU A 124 4.46 -3.50 -10.61
N LEU A 125 4.27 -2.19 -10.43
CA LEU A 125 4.91 -1.46 -9.34
C LEU A 125 4.48 -2.00 -7.97
N ASP A 126 3.18 -2.23 -7.78
CA ASP A 126 2.65 -2.78 -6.52
C ASP A 126 3.28 -4.14 -6.19
N GLY A 127 3.48 -5.00 -7.20
CA GLY A 127 4.18 -6.27 -7.08
C GLY A 127 5.63 -6.12 -6.64
N TYR A 128 6.39 -5.19 -7.25
CA TYR A 128 7.78 -4.93 -6.86
C TYR A 128 7.90 -4.38 -5.44
N VAL A 129 7.04 -3.41 -5.07
CA VAL A 129 7.06 -2.81 -3.73
C VAL A 129 6.69 -3.85 -2.68
N LEU A 130 5.69 -4.71 -2.94
CA LEU A 130 5.33 -5.80 -2.04
C LEU A 130 6.48 -6.79 -1.84
N ALA A 131 7.20 -7.13 -2.91
CA ALA A 131 8.36 -8.01 -2.81
C ALA A 131 9.48 -7.37 -1.96
N ALA A 132 9.76 -6.09 -2.18
CA ALA A 132 10.75 -5.35 -1.40
C ALA A 132 10.37 -5.21 0.08
N LEU A 133 9.09 -4.97 0.39
CA LEU A 133 8.58 -4.95 1.77
C LEU A 133 8.82 -6.28 2.49
N ARG A 134 8.50 -7.40 1.83
CA ARG A 134 8.71 -8.75 2.38
C ARG A 134 10.18 -9.13 2.54
N GLU A 135 11.06 -8.51 1.77
CA GLU A 135 12.51 -8.69 1.90
C GLU A 135 13.09 -7.87 3.05
N ALA A 136 12.61 -6.63 3.21
CA ALA A 136 13.20 -5.65 4.12
C ALA A 136 12.57 -5.60 5.51
N THR A 137 11.39 -6.20 5.71
CA THR A 137 10.61 -6.07 6.94
C THR A 137 10.14 -7.43 7.48
N ASP A 138 9.72 -7.45 8.74
CA ASP A 138 9.10 -8.60 9.39
C ASP A 138 7.97 -8.17 10.34
N ASP A 139 7.15 -9.14 10.76
CA ASP A 139 5.92 -8.89 11.54
C ASP A 139 6.17 -8.33 12.95
N SER A 140 7.41 -8.30 13.43
CA SER A 140 7.74 -7.67 14.72
C SER A 140 7.95 -6.15 14.61
N MET A 141 8.13 -5.63 13.39
CA MET A 141 8.38 -4.21 13.17
C MET A 141 7.09 -3.39 13.29
N THR A 142 7.18 -2.26 13.97
CA THR A 142 6.19 -1.19 13.85
C THR A 142 6.21 -0.59 12.45
N ARG A 143 5.12 0.09 12.07
CA ARG A 143 5.04 0.78 10.76
C ARG A 143 6.14 1.81 10.55
N ASP A 144 6.60 2.46 11.63
CA ASP A 144 7.71 3.41 11.60
C ASP A 144 9.07 2.72 11.40
N GLU A 145 9.29 1.57 12.03
CA GLU A 145 10.48 0.74 11.81
C GLU A 145 10.50 0.19 10.37
N MET A 146 9.35 -0.23 9.84
CA MET A 146 9.20 -0.65 8.44
C MET A 146 9.51 0.50 7.47
N LEU A 147 9.06 1.73 7.77
CA LEU A 147 9.38 2.91 6.96
C LEU A 147 10.89 3.15 6.91
N ARG A 148 11.56 3.06 8.07
CA ARG A 148 13.01 3.19 8.15
C ARG A 148 13.70 2.05 7.39
N ALA A 149 13.24 0.81 7.54
CA ALA A 149 13.80 -0.34 6.83
C ALA A 149 13.68 -0.17 5.31
N MET A 150 12.53 0.30 4.81
CA MET A 150 12.34 0.58 3.39
C MET A 150 13.18 1.74 2.89
N TYR A 151 13.38 2.79 3.68
CA TYR A 151 14.32 3.86 3.36
C TYR A 151 15.74 3.31 3.15
N LEU A 152 16.21 2.46 4.07
CA LEU A 152 17.53 1.83 3.99
C LEU A 152 17.62 0.85 2.81
N TYR A 153 16.57 0.08 2.55
CA TYR A 153 16.48 -0.83 1.41
C TYR A 153 16.69 -0.07 0.09
N VAL A 154 15.95 1.02 -0.13
CA VAL A 154 16.08 1.83 -1.35
C VAL A 154 17.47 2.45 -1.45
N ARG A 155 18.04 2.90 -0.31
CA ARG A 155 19.40 3.48 -0.26
C ARG A 155 20.47 2.50 -0.73
N ASP A 156 20.40 1.26 -0.26
CA ASP A 156 21.48 0.29 -0.36
C ASP A 156 21.35 -0.66 -1.56
N SER A 157 20.13 -0.87 -2.07
CA SER A 157 19.85 -1.89 -3.09
C SER A 157 19.93 -1.38 -4.54
N PHE A 158 19.99 -0.06 -4.74
CA PHE A 158 19.96 0.56 -6.06
C PHE A 158 21.24 1.32 -6.40
N THR A 159 21.43 1.56 -7.70
CA THR A 159 22.59 2.31 -8.22
C THR A 159 22.18 3.60 -8.94
N TYR A 160 22.94 4.68 -8.71
CA TYR A 160 22.69 5.93 -9.43
C TYR A 160 22.94 5.81 -10.93
N LEU A 161 21.97 6.28 -11.73
CA LEU A 161 22.09 6.48 -13.17
C LEU A 161 21.43 7.81 -13.56
N ARG A 162 22.21 8.72 -14.14
CA ARG A 162 21.71 10.03 -14.59
C ARG A 162 20.64 9.86 -15.67
N ARG A 163 19.52 10.55 -15.50
CA ARG A 163 18.32 10.51 -16.35
C ARG A 163 17.70 11.91 -16.49
N HIS A 164 16.47 11.97 -17.01
CA HIS A 164 15.67 13.19 -17.15
C HIS A 164 15.50 13.92 -15.82
N TYR A 165 15.52 15.27 -15.88
CA TYR A 165 15.20 16.12 -14.73
C TYR A 165 13.86 16.80 -14.94
N TYR A 166 13.11 16.92 -13.85
CA TYR A 166 11.84 17.62 -13.81
C TYR A 166 12.04 19.09 -13.40
N LYS A 167 11.10 19.95 -13.76
CA LYS A 167 11.08 21.32 -13.26
C LYS A 167 10.63 21.31 -11.80
N THR A 168 10.99 22.35 -11.06
CA THR A 168 10.48 22.57 -9.71
C THR A 168 8.95 22.60 -9.72
N GLY A 169 8.32 21.84 -8.82
CA GLY A 169 6.87 21.73 -8.68
C GLY A 169 6.20 20.77 -9.67
N ASP A 170 6.93 20.12 -10.58
CA ASP A 170 6.35 19.10 -11.45
C ASP A 170 5.85 17.90 -10.62
N VAL A 171 4.69 17.35 -11.01
CA VAL A 171 4.02 16.20 -10.38
C VAL A 171 3.68 15.12 -11.41
N GLY A 172 3.20 13.97 -10.95
CA GLY A 172 2.69 12.90 -11.82
C GLY A 172 3.76 11.95 -12.41
N TRP A 173 5.04 12.19 -12.12
CA TRP A 173 6.16 11.34 -12.58
C TRP A 173 6.45 10.15 -11.65
N ALA A 174 6.02 10.22 -10.38
CA ALA A 174 6.51 9.32 -9.34
C ALA A 174 6.23 7.83 -9.62
N THR A 175 5.01 7.46 -10.05
CA THR A 175 4.67 6.06 -10.34
C THR A 175 5.59 5.45 -11.41
N GLN A 176 5.87 6.20 -12.49
CA GLN A 176 6.72 5.70 -13.58
C GLN A 176 8.20 5.64 -13.18
N GLU A 177 8.69 6.62 -12.42
CA GLU A 177 10.08 6.64 -11.96
C GLU A 177 10.33 5.58 -10.88
N ALA A 178 9.35 5.31 -10.00
CA ALA A 178 9.39 4.20 -9.05
C ALA A 178 9.45 2.86 -9.79
N LEU A 179 8.54 2.63 -10.75
CA LEU A 179 8.53 1.42 -11.57
C LEU A 179 9.87 1.23 -12.26
N THR A 180 10.45 2.31 -12.78
CA THR A 180 11.75 2.24 -13.44
C THR A 180 12.87 1.88 -12.47
N MET A 181 12.88 2.44 -11.26
CA MET A 181 13.88 2.11 -10.25
C MET A 181 13.81 0.63 -9.89
N TYR A 182 12.62 0.14 -9.51
CA TYR A 182 12.42 -1.24 -9.08
C TYR A 182 12.70 -2.27 -10.20
N SER A 183 12.28 -1.98 -11.43
CA SER A 183 12.48 -2.92 -12.56
C SER A 183 13.91 -2.97 -13.10
N THR A 184 14.70 -1.90 -12.94
CA THR A 184 16.05 -1.82 -13.55
C THR A 184 17.19 -1.79 -12.54
N GLY A 185 16.87 -1.59 -11.27
CA GLY A 185 17.81 -1.43 -10.17
C GLY A 185 18.61 -0.12 -10.21
N ARG A 186 18.25 0.83 -11.08
CA ARG A 186 19.04 2.05 -11.29
C ARG A 186 18.22 3.27 -11.69
N GLY A 187 18.62 4.44 -11.22
CA GLY A 187 17.94 5.70 -11.53
C GLY A 187 18.60 6.94 -10.93
N ASN A 188 18.04 8.12 -11.20
CA ASN A 188 18.53 9.38 -10.61
C ASN A 188 17.77 9.71 -9.31
N CYS A 189 17.98 10.91 -8.76
CA CYS A 189 17.32 11.37 -7.53
C CYS A 189 15.79 11.23 -7.56
N TYR A 190 15.14 11.55 -8.69
CA TYR A 190 13.70 11.35 -8.85
C TYR A 190 13.30 9.87 -8.77
N CYS A 191 14.08 8.97 -9.36
CA CYS A 191 13.82 7.53 -9.24
C CYS A 191 13.98 7.04 -7.79
N TYR A 192 15.00 7.50 -7.06
CA TYR A 192 15.20 7.14 -5.65
C TYR A 192 14.06 7.67 -4.76
N ALA A 193 13.72 8.95 -4.91
CA ALA A 193 12.60 9.56 -4.21
C ALA A 193 11.29 8.84 -4.51
N SER A 194 11.05 8.49 -5.78
CA SER A 194 9.84 7.77 -6.19
C SER A 194 9.76 6.35 -5.62
N ALA A 195 10.87 5.62 -5.58
CA ALA A 195 10.90 4.27 -5.02
C ALA A 195 10.53 4.31 -3.52
N PHE A 196 11.13 5.22 -2.76
CA PHE A 196 10.79 5.39 -1.35
C PHE A 196 9.37 5.93 -1.15
N TRP A 197 8.92 6.87 -1.98
CA TRP A 197 7.54 7.37 -1.98
C TRP A 197 6.52 6.24 -2.15
N ALA A 198 6.76 5.33 -3.09
CA ALA A 198 5.88 4.18 -3.33
C ALA A 198 5.86 3.23 -2.12
N ALA A 199 7.03 2.93 -1.54
CA ALA A 199 7.15 2.11 -0.34
C ALA A 199 6.45 2.73 0.89
N ALA A 200 6.64 4.03 1.12
CA ALA A 200 6.01 4.75 2.23
C ALA A 200 4.47 4.72 2.12
N ARG A 201 3.94 4.90 0.90
CA ARG A 201 2.49 4.83 0.65
C ARG A 201 1.94 3.41 0.82
N ALA A 202 2.70 2.39 0.41
CA ALA A 202 2.36 1.00 0.67
C ALA A 202 2.39 0.63 2.17
N LEU A 203 3.02 1.44 3.01
CA LEU A 203 2.97 1.35 4.47
C LEU A 203 1.92 2.28 5.11
N GLY A 204 1.11 2.97 4.31
CA GLY A 204 0.02 3.81 4.79
C GLY A 204 0.43 5.21 5.21
N PHE A 205 1.63 5.66 4.87
CA PHE A 205 2.05 7.04 5.08
C PHE A 205 1.56 7.94 3.95
N ASP A 206 1.04 9.11 4.29
CA ASP A 206 0.68 10.14 3.31
C ASP A 206 1.94 10.84 2.80
N ALA A 207 2.68 10.13 1.96
CA ALA A 207 3.93 10.61 1.38
C ALA A 207 3.66 11.48 0.14
N LYS A 208 4.21 12.69 0.17
CA LYS A 208 4.27 13.63 -0.95
C LYS A 208 5.61 13.50 -1.64
N ILE A 209 5.58 13.44 -2.96
CA ILE A 209 6.77 13.51 -3.81
C ILE A 209 7.06 14.98 -4.15
N VAL A 210 8.32 15.39 -4.08
CA VAL A 210 8.71 16.78 -4.36
C VAL A 210 9.77 16.83 -5.44
N SER A 211 9.60 17.79 -6.37
CA SER A 211 10.62 18.23 -7.31
C SER A 211 10.98 19.66 -6.97
N GLY A 212 12.25 19.92 -6.66
CA GLY A 212 12.74 21.24 -6.30
C GLY A 212 14.24 21.36 -6.50
N THR A 213 14.91 22.08 -5.61
CA THR A 213 16.36 22.30 -5.71
C THR A 213 17.08 21.97 -4.42
N TYR A 214 18.35 21.59 -4.54
CA TYR A 214 19.22 21.18 -3.44
C TYR A 214 20.59 21.86 -3.51
N GLY A 215 21.11 22.27 -2.35
CA GLY A 215 22.46 22.81 -2.17
C GLY A 215 22.64 24.25 -2.66
N GLU A 216 23.86 24.78 -2.51
CA GLU A 216 24.19 26.18 -2.85
C GLU A 216 24.06 26.50 -4.34
N GLU A 217 24.20 25.50 -5.22
CA GLU A 217 24.07 25.64 -6.66
C GLU A 217 22.62 25.48 -7.16
N GLU A 218 21.66 25.27 -6.25
CA GLU A 218 20.24 25.07 -6.57
C GLU A 218 20.01 23.99 -7.64
N ALA A 219 20.74 22.88 -7.52
CA ALA A 219 20.68 21.79 -8.49
C ALA A 219 19.28 21.12 -8.47
N PRO A 220 18.67 20.81 -9.64
CA PRO A 220 17.39 20.11 -9.71
C PRO A 220 17.44 18.79 -8.95
N HIS A 221 16.49 18.60 -8.03
CA HIS A 221 16.51 17.47 -7.11
C HIS A 221 15.11 17.00 -6.72
N GLY A 222 15.01 15.75 -6.29
CA GLY A 222 13.75 15.16 -5.84
C GLY A 222 13.89 14.48 -4.49
N TRP A 223 12.89 14.67 -3.62
CA TRP A 223 12.83 14.08 -2.28
C TRP A 223 11.39 13.72 -1.90
N VAL A 224 11.22 13.11 -0.73
CA VAL A 224 9.90 12.76 -0.18
C VAL A 224 9.62 13.58 1.08
N GLU A 225 8.38 13.99 1.25
CA GLU A 225 7.89 14.63 2.46
C GLU A 225 6.74 13.81 3.06
N ILE A 226 6.76 13.59 4.37
CA ILE A 226 5.69 12.88 5.09
C ILE A 226 5.21 13.77 6.24
N LEU A 227 3.89 13.90 6.37
CA LEU A 227 3.27 14.61 7.48
C LEU A 227 3.18 13.70 8.71
N ARG A 228 3.70 14.16 9.85
CA ARG A 228 3.66 13.48 11.14
C ARG A 228 3.16 14.44 12.20
N SER A 229 2.03 14.14 12.82
CA SER A 229 1.44 14.96 13.90
C SER A 229 1.30 16.46 13.54
N GLY A 230 1.03 16.76 12.25
CA GLY A 230 0.90 18.12 11.74
C GLY A 230 2.21 18.80 11.33
N GLU A 231 3.36 18.14 11.47
CA GLU A 231 4.67 18.62 11.06
C GLU A 231 5.20 17.84 9.85
N ARG A 232 5.88 18.54 8.94
CA ARG A 232 6.38 17.98 7.69
C ARG A 232 7.84 17.56 7.85
N TYR A 233 8.13 16.30 7.58
CA TYR A 233 9.48 15.74 7.64
C TYR A 233 9.98 15.40 6.24
N THR A 234 11.26 15.67 5.98
CA THR A 234 11.93 15.42 4.68
C THR A 234 12.76 14.15 4.72
N TYR A 235 12.71 13.39 3.63
CA TYR A 235 13.43 12.13 3.46
C TYR A 235 14.18 12.16 2.12
N ASP A 236 15.50 12.02 2.17
CA ASP A 236 16.34 12.03 0.97
C ASP A 236 17.29 10.84 0.88
N VAL A 237 16.80 9.79 0.23
CA VAL A 237 17.51 8.53 0.05
C VAL A 237 18.75 8.69 -0.84
N GLU A 238 18.67 9.50 -1.89
CA GLU A 238 19.73 9.56 -2.90
C GLU A 238 20.93 10.35 -2.38
N ILE A 239 20.68 11.52 -1.77
CA ILE A 239 21.77 12.31 -1.19
C ILE A 239 22.42 11.53 -0.05
N GLU A 240 21.68 10.78 0.76
CA GLU A 240 22.30 9.96 1.81
C GLU A 240 23.19 8.87 1.22
N MET A 241 22.73 8.18 0.17
CA MET A 241 23.53 7.20 -0.56
C MET A 241 24.80 7.84 -1.12
N ALA A 242 24.69 9.00 -1.78
CA ALA A 242 25.82 9.71 -2.38
C ALA A 242 26.83 10.21 -1.32
N VAL A 243 26.35 10.80 -0.23
CA VAL A 243 27.21 11.28 0.87
C VAL A 243 27.90 10.11 1.56
N ARG A 244 27.22 8.99 1.81
CA ARG A 244 27.83 7.79 2.38
C ARG A 244 28.92 7.21 1.51
N ARG A 245 28.71 7.19 0.18
CA ARG A 245 29.73 6.75 -0.78
C ARG A 245 30.98 7.65 -0.74
N ASP A 246 30.80 8.97 -0.64
CA ASP A 246 31.88 9.93 -0.92
C ASP A 246 32.52 10.57 0.32
N ARG A 247 31.80 10.70 1.43
CA ARG A 247 32.19 11.56 2.58
C ARG A 247 31.93 10.96 3.97
N GLY A 248 31.24 9.81 4.08
CA GLY A 248 30.96 9.12 5.35
C GLY A 248 29.49 9.21 5.79
N ALA A 249 29.19 8.81 7.03
CA ALA A 249 27.81 8.67 7.49
C ALA A 249 27.06 10.01 7.56
N SER A 250 25.91 10.07 6.90
CA SER A 250 24.86 11.07 7.06
C SER A 250 23.54 10.35 7.32
N ASP A 251 22.63 11.00 8.02
CA ASP A 251 21.27 10.53 8.24
C ASP A 251 20.31 11.61 7.72
N LEU A 252 19.74 11.37 6.53
CA LEU A 252 18.77 12.25 5.88
C LEU A 252 17.36 11.66 5.92
N TYR A 253 17.15 10.71 6.83
CA TYR A 253 15.85 10.19 7.20
C TYR A 253 15.16 11.12 8.19
N GLU A 254 13.89 11.45 7.94
CA GLU A 254 13.04 12.21 8.87
C GLU A 254 13.67 13.53 9.34
N MET A 255 14.16 14.32 8.38
CA MET A 255 14.71 15.64 8.65
C MET A 255 13.59 16.63 8.97
N ASP A 256 13.69 17.28 10.14
CA ASP A 256 12.87 18.43 10.48
C ASP A 256 13.16 19.63 9.55
N ASP A 257 12.33 20.66 9.66
CA ASP A 257 12.40 21.82 8.78
C ASP A 257 13.72 22.61 8.96
N SER A 258 14.32 22.57 10.16
CA SER A 258 15.61 23.20 10.43
C SER A 258 16.77 22.43 9.77
N ALA A 259 16.76 21.10 9.83
CA ALA A 259 17.71 20.23 9.17
C ALA A 259 17.60 20.37 7.65
N ARG A 260 16.37 20.34 7.12
CA ARG A 260 16.08 20.60 5.71
C ARG A 260 16.69 21.93 5.24
N GLN A 261 16.48 23.02 5.97
CA GLN A 261 17.05 24.33 5.63
C GLN A 261 18.59 24.34 5.68
N ARG A 262 19.20 23.70 6.69
CA ARG A 262 20.67 23.58 6.80
C ARG A 262 21.29 22.85 5.61
N HIS A 263 20.56 21.88 5.02
CA HIS A 263 20.99 21.15 3.84
C HIS A 263 20.65 21.86 2.52
N GLY A 264 19.96 23.00 2.56
CA GLY A 264 19.70 23.84 1.38
C GLY A 264 18.60 23.31 0.46
N TYR A 265 17.64 22.53 0.98
CA TYR A 265 16.47 22.14 0.19
C TYR A 265 15.52 23.32 0.03
N GLN A 266 15.18 23.66 -1.21
CA GLN A 266 14.22 24.72 -1.51
C GLN A 266 13.07 24.17 -2.35
N GLU A 267 11.86 24.22 -1.78
CA GLU A 267 10.60 24.11 -2.52
C GLU A 267 10.20 25.55 -2.90
N PHE A 268 10.12 25.86 -4.20
CA PHE A 268 9.44 27.10 -4.58
C PHE A 268 7.95 26.88 -4.38
N SER A 269 7.34 27.71 -3.54
CA SER A 269 5.93 27.63 -3.17
C SER A 269 5.03 27.80 -4.40
N ALA A 270 4.75 26.71 -5.10
CA ALA A 270 3.44 26.54 -5.68
C ALA A 270 2.50 26.34 -4.50
N THR A 271 1.63 27.32 -4.25
CA THR A 271 0.57 27.30 -3.24
C THR A 271 -0.02 25.90 -3.08
N ASP A 272 -0.21 25.47 -1.83
CA ASP A 272 -0.70 24.19 -1.27
C ASP A 272 -1.99 23.56 -1.88
N ASP A 273 -2.29 23.73 -3.17
CA ASP A 273 -3.54 23.33 -3.82
C ASP A 273 -3.31 22.35 -4.99
N MET A 274 -2.40 21.38 -4.80
CA MET A 274 -2.19 20.26 -5.74
C MET A 274 -2.38 18.88 -5.08
N LEU A 275 -3.10 18.82 -3.96
CA LEU A 275 -3.90 17.61 -3.70
C LEU A 275 -5.06 17.62 -4.70
N PRO A 276 -5.41 16.51 -5.35
CA PRO A 276 -6.76 16.36 -5.85
C PRO A 276 -7.65 16.57 -4.63
N ARG A 277 -8.38 17.69 -4.59
CA ARG A 277 -9.47 17.86 -3.62
C ARG A 277 -10.26 16.58 -3.66
N SER A 278 -10.40 15.97 -2.49
CA SER A 278 -11.45 15.02 -2.15
C SER A 278 -12.56 14.98 -3.22
N LEU A 279 -12.60 13.92 -4.03
CA LEU A 279 -13.88 13.44 -4.56
C LEU A 279 -14.61 12.77 -3.38
N ALA A 280 -14.91 13.60 -2.37
CA ALA A 280 -15.92 13.31 -1.38
C ALA A 280 -17.15 14.11 -1.83
N GLY A 281 -18.11 13.40 -2.42
CA GLY A 281 -19.47 13.89 -2.55
C GLY A 281 -19.84 14.55 -3.88
N GLU A 282 -19.70 13.84 -5.00
CA GLU A 282 -20.72 13.92 -6.04
C GLU A 282 -21.36 12.54 -6.18
N LEU A 283 -22.57 12.44 -5.60
CA LEU A 283 -23.59 11.49 -6.06
C LEU A 283 -23.61 11.53 -7.58
N LEU A 284 -23.29 10.41 -8.24
CA LEU A 284 -23.71 10.21 -9.60
C LEU A 284 -25.25 10.16 -9.60
N PRO A 285 -25.95 11.05 -10.34
CA PRO A 285 -27.37 10.86 -10.59
C PRO A 285 -27.53 9.89 -11.77
N GLY A 286 -28.26 8.79 -11.56
CA GLY A 286 -28.72 7.90 -12.63
C GLY A 286 -28.46 6.42 -12.35
#